data_AF-B7PAH3-F1
#
_entry.id   AF-B7PAH3-F1
#
_cell.length_a   1.000
_cell.length_b   1.000
_cell.length_c   1.000
_cell.angle_alpha   90.00
_cell.angle_beta   90.00
_cell.angle_gamma   90.00
#
_symmetry.space_group_name_H-M   'P 1'
#
loop_
_entity.id
_entity.type
_entity.pdbx_description
1 polymer ?
#
loop_
_entity_poly.entity_id
_entity_poly.type
_entity_poly.pdbx_seq_one_letter_code
_entity_poly.pdbx_strand_id
1 'polypeptide(L)' 'MSKKGDCRCPEERIRELEQMFLGGPVLASGKAFTVEGLIDVLVVLYDECCNSSLRKEKTMTNFIEYGECNLLGPESG' A
#
# COMPACT_ATOMS: atom_id res chain seq x y z
N MET A 1 16.43 -32.40 -0.99
CA MET A 1 15.23 -31.68 -1.48
C MET A 1 15.69 -30.34 -2.05
N SER A 2 15.89 -30.26 -3.37
CA SER A 2 16.29 -28.99 -4.02
C SER A 2 15.18 -27.97 -3.89
N LYS A 3 15.47 -26.81 -3.28
CA LYS A 3 14.61 -25.64 -3.39
C LYS A 3 14.61 -25.24 -4.86
N LYS A 4 13.49 -25.49 -5.55
CA LYS A 4 13.25 -25.06 -6.92
C LYS A 4 13.22 -23.53 -6.85
N GLY A 5 14.29 -22.88 -7.30
CA GLY A 5 14.28 -21.42 -7.50
C GLY A 5 13.16 -21.08 -8.47
N ASP A 6 12.41 -20.04 -8.18
CA ASP A 6 11.33 -19.56 -9.04
C ASP A 6 11.92 -19.17 -10.40
N CYS A 7 11.65 -19.96 -11.45
CA CYS A 7 12.21 -19.78 -12.80
C CYS A 7 11.38 -18.80 -13.67
N ARG A 8 10.43 -18.08 -13.08
CA ARG A 8 9.53 -17.18 -13.82
C ARG A 8 10.24 -15.89 -14.21
N CYS A 9 9.92 -15.36 -15.40
CA CYS A 9 10.42 -14.04 -15.79
C CYS A 9 9.70 -12.93 -15.00
N PRO A 10 10.31 -11.74 -14.85
CA PRO A 10 9.69 -10.62 -14.12
C PRO A 10 8.27 -10.27 -14.62
N GLU A 11 8.04 -10.37 -15.93
CA GLU A 11 6.77 -10.04 -16.58
C GLU A 11 5.65 -11.02 -16.18
N GLU A 12 5.97 -12.31 -16.06
CA GLU A 12 5.03 -13.33 -15.58
C GLU A 12 4.62 -13.08 -14.12
N ARG A 13 5.56 -12.66 -13.28
CA ARG A 13 5.30 -12.32 -11.87
C ARG A 13 4.42 -11.08 -11.74
N ILE A 14 4.65 -10.06 -12.57
CA ILE A 14 3.81 -8.85 -12.59
C ILE A 14 2.39 -9.22 -13.03
N ARG A 15 2.24 -10.01 -14.08
CA ARG A 15 0.93 -10.45 -14.57
C ARG A 15 0.16 -11.23 -13.51
N GLU A 16 0.81 -12.13 -12.78
CA GLU A 16 0.17 -12.86 -11.67
C GLU A 16 -0.28 -11.91 -10.56
N LEU A 17 0.54 -10.92 -10.20
CA LEU A 17 0.20 -9.93 -9.19
C LEU A 17 -1.03 -9.11 -9.59
N GLU A 18 -1.09 -8.64 -10.84
CA GLU A 18 -2.26 -7.93 -11.37
C GLU A 18 -3.52 -8.78 -11.28
N GLN A 19 -3.45 -10.06 -11.65
CA GLN A 19 -4.61 -10.96 -11.53
C GLN A 19 -5.05 -11.18 -10.09
N MET A 20 -4.13 -11.21 -9.12
CA MET A 20 -4.47 -11.31 -7.70
C MET A 20 -5.27 -10.08 -7.22
N PHE A 21 -4.89 -8.87 -7.63
CA PHE A 21 -5.62 -7.66 -7.25
C PHE A 21 -6.94 -7.49 -8.00
N LEU A 22 -6.99 -7.79 -9.31
CA LEU A 22 -8.22 -7.73 -10.10
C LEU A 22 -9.24 -8.80 -9.70
N GLY A 23 -8.77 -9.99 -9.31
CA GLY A 23 -9.62 -11.08 -8.84
C GLY A 23 -10.10 -10.93 -7.39
N GLY A 24 -9.45 -10.05 -6.62
CA GLY A 24 -9.75 -9.81 -5.22
C GLY A 24 -9.39 -10.97 -4.28
N PRO A 25 -9.64 -10.80 -2.97
CA PRO A 25 -9.19 -11.73 -1.93
C PRO A 25 -9.74 -13.15 -2.10
N VAL A 26 -10.96 -13.30 -2.59
CA VAL A 26 -11.60 -14.61 -2.77
C VAL A 26 -10.87 -15.42 -3.83
N LEU A 27 -10.53 -14.81 -4.98
CA LEU A 27 -9.80 -15.50 -6.04
C LEU A 27 -8.32 -15.70 -5.69
N ALA A 28 -7.73 -14.76 -4.94
CA ALA A 28 -6.35 -14.85 -4.47
C ALA A 28 -6.16 -15.75 -3.24
N SER A 29 -7.15 -16.56 -2.84
CA SER A 29 -7.08 -17.43 -1.65
C SER A 29 -6.70 -16.67 -0.37
N GLY A 30 -7.24 -15.47 -0.20
CA GLY A 30 -6.97 -14.57 0.93
C GLY A 30 -5.61 -13.85 0.89
N LYS A 31 -4.84 -13.98 -0.18
CA LYS A 31 -3.51 -13.36 -0.30
C LYS A 31 -3.52 -11.95 -0.90
N ALA A 32 -4.68 -11.42 -1.24
CA ALA A 32 -4.85 -10.06 -1.75
C ALA A 32 -5.76 -9.26 -0.82
N PHE A 33 -5.51 -7.96 -0.72
CA PHE A 33 -6.41 -7.00 -0.08
C PHE A 33 -7.41 -6.46 -1.09
N THR A 34 -8.60 -6.06 -0.61
CA THR A 34 -9.49 -5.22 -1.40
C THR A 34 -8.92 -3.80 -1.51
N VAL A 35 -9.41 -3.02 -2.48
CA VAL A 35 -9.06 -1.59 -2.56
C VAL A 35 -9.45 -0.86 -1.29
N GLU A 36 -10.63 -1.15 -0.72
CA GLU A 36 -11.07 -0.59 0.58
C GLU A 36 -10.07 -0.91 1.69
N GLY A 37 -9.62 -2.16 1.81
CA GLY A 37 -8.64 -2.54 2.82
C GLY A 37 -7.27 -1.87 2.64
N LEU A 38 -6.87 -1.58 1.41
CA LEU A 38 -5.65 -0.79 1.15
C LEU A 38 -5.82 0.67 1.56
N ILE A 39 -7.01 1.24 1.37
CA ILE A 39 -7.34 2.60 1.83
C ILE A 39 -7.35 2.65 3.36
N ASP A 40 -7.95 1.66 4.02
CA ASP A 40 -7.94 1.57 5.50
C ASP A 40 -6.50 1.55 6.04
N VAL A 41 -5.62 0.75 5.41
CA VAL A 41 -4.18 0.71 5.76
C VAL A 41 -3.50 2.05 5.54
N LEU A 42 -3.79 2.73 4.43
CA LEU A 42 -3.22 4.05 4.14
C LEU A 42 -3.65 5.09 5.18
N VAL A 43 -4.92 5.11 5.56
CA VAL A 43 -5.48 6.04 6.55
C VAL A 43 -4.87 5.79 7.94
N VAL A 44 -4.79 4.53 8.38
CA VAL A 44 -4.17 4.18 9.67
C VAL A 44 -2.69 4.55 9.71
N LEU A 45 -1.96 4.30 8.62
CA LEU A 45 -0.54 4.65 8.53
C LEU A 45 -0.35 6.17 8.61
N TYR A 46 -1.19 6.92 7.90
CA TYR A 46 -1.16 8.38 7.92
C TYR A 46 -1.42 8.93 9.33
N ASP A 47 -2.46 8.47 10.01
CA ASP A 47 -2.79 8.89 11.37
C ASP A 47 -1.64 8.59 12.35
N GLU A 48 -1.07 7.38 12.28
CA GLU A 48 0.07 7.01 13.15
C GLU A 48 1.32 7.86 12.85
N CYS A 49 1.57 8.19 11.58
CA CYS A 49 2.67 9.10 11.21
C CYS A 49 2.46 10.51 11.77
N CYS A 50 1.24 11.04 11.72
CA CYS A 50 0.88 12.33 12.30
C CYS A 50 1.08 12.36 13.82
N ASN A 51 0.74 11.26 14.50
CA ASN A 51 0.83 11.15 15.96
C ASN A 51 2.20 10.67 16.45
N SER A 52 3.09 10.23 15.56
CA SER A 52 4.40 9.73 15.91
C SER A 52 5.33 10.80 16.50
N SER A 53 6.27 10.37 17.36
CA SER A 53 7.41 11.19 17.79
C SER A 53 8.36 11.52 16.62
N LEU A 54 8.33 10.72 15.55
CA LEU A 54 9.15 10.87 14.35
C LEU A 54 8.54 11.81 13.29
N ARG A 55 7.36 12.39 13.51
CA ARG A 55 6.69 13.26 12.51
C ARG A 55 7.51 14.46 12.02
N LYS A 56 8.54 14.86 12.78
CA LYS A 56 9.48 15.94 12.47
C LYS A 56 10.68 15.47 11.62
N GLU A 57 10.87 14.16 11.47
CA GLU A 57 11.85 13.60 10.55
C GLU A 57 11.42 13.93 9.13
N LYS A 58 12.37 14.44 8.33
CA LYS A 58 12.11 14.93 6.97
C LYS A 58 11.32 13.93 6.12
N THR A 59 11.64 12.64 6.23
CA THR A 59 10.94 11.59 5.49
C THR A 59 9.47 11.45 5.89
N MET A 60 9.16 11.55 7.19
CA MET A 60 7.77 11.51 7.67
C MET A 60 7.04 12.80 7.35
N THR A 61 7.67 13.96 7.54
CA THR A 61 7.09 15.25 7.20
C THR A 61 6.71 15.30 5.72
N ASN A 62 7.63 14.91 4.82
CA ASN A 62 7.35 14.86 3.39
C ASN A 62 6.18 13.92 3.04
N PHE A 63 6.05 12.78 3.74
CA PHE A 63 4.96 11.85 3.54
C PHE A 63 3.60 12.45 3.98
N ILE A 64 3.58 13.08 5.15
CA ILE A 64 2.39 13.73 5.71
C ILE A 64 1.95 14.87 4.78
N GLU A 65 2.85 15.78 4.42
CA GLU A 65 2.55 16.91 3.51
C GLU A 65 2.02 16.44 2.15
N TYR A 66 2.60 15.36 1.59
CA TYR A 66 2.10 14.76 0.35
C TYR A 66 0.68 14.19 0.50
N GLY A 67 0.39 13.57 1.65
CA GLY A 67 -0.94 13.10 2.01
C GLY A 67 -1.94 14.25 2.13
N GLU A 68 -1.60 15.33 2.83
CA GLU A 68 -2.46 16.52 2.98
C GLU A 68 -2.79 17.14 1.63
N CYS A 69 -1.80 17.37 0.76
CA CYS A 69 -2.01 18.01 -0.54
C CYS A 69 -2.91 17.19 -1.49
N ASN A 70 -2.94 15.87 -1.36
CA ASN A 70 -3.61 14.97 -2.31
C ASN A 70 -4.87 14.29 -1.77
N LEU A 71 -4.98 14.09 -0.46
CA LEU A 71 -6.11 13.41 0.19
C LEU A 71 -7.06 14.39 0.87
N LEU A 72 -6.56 15.55 1.30
CA LEU A 72 -7.30 16.60 2.00
C LEU A 72 -7.10 17.91 1.25
N GLY A 73 -7.63 17.99 0.02
CA GLY A 73 -7.64 19.23 -0.78
C GLY A 73 -8.11 20.45 0.05
N PRO A 74 -7.91 21.69 -0.44
CA PRO A 74 -7.95 22.94 0.34
C PRO A 74 -9.32 23.33 0.93
N GLU A 75 -9.92 22.46 1.73
CA GLU A 75 -11.17 22.59 2.46
C GLU A 75 -10.89 22.39 3.96
N SER A 76 -9.90 23.11 4.48
CA SER A 76 -9.62 23.21 5.91
C SER A 76 -9.11 24.61 6.19
N GLY A 77 -10.05 25.56 6.18
CA GLY A 77 -9.89 26.84 6.87
C GLY A 77 -10.06 26.67 8.38
#